data_AF-A0A942L5B5-F1
#
_entry.id   AF-A0A942L5B5-F1
#
_cell.length_a   1.000
_cell.length_b   1.000
_cell.length_c   1.000
_cell.angle_alpha   90.00
_cell.angle_beta   90.00
_cell.angle_gamma   90.00
#
_symmetry.space_group_name_H-M   'P 1'
#
loop_
_entity.id
_entity.type
_entity.pdbx_description
1 polymer ?
#
loop_
_entity_poly.entity_id
_entity_poly.type
_entity_poly.pdbx_seq_one_letter_code
_entity_poly.pdbx_strand_id
1 'polypeptide(L)'
;AAFQYAKRIRIDVSLLLITAVSSFIASFVGARIVSIINSDTLKPLILIILILIAIYTYFKKDLGALKTKELSKRKQMIYGSSLGLLIGFYDGFFGPGTGSFLVLSFVVVLGFEFVTASAYAKIINCFTNISALLVFISQGNYLLEIAILMAISNIIGNVIGANMALKRGNAFVRIIFLIIVSLMIIRYAYDVFYK
;
A
#
# COMPACT_ATOMS: atom_id res chain seq x y z
N ALA A 1 12.81 1.49 6.18
CA ALA A 1 11.74 0.79 6.92
C ALA A 1 11.75 -0.73 6.70
N ALA A 2 11.59 -1.25 5.48
CA ALA A 2 11.62 -2.70 5.19
C ALA A 2 12.82 -3.45 5.81
N PHE A 3 14.02 -2.89 5.70
CA PHE A 3 15.26 -3.46 6.28
C PHE A 3 15.27 -3.54 7.82
N GLN A 4 14.67 -2.56 8.51
CA GLN A 4 14.60 -2.58 9.98
C GLN A 4 13.65 -3.66 10.52
N TYR A 5 12.58 -3.97 9.78
CA TYR A 5 11.63 -5.03 10.14
C TYR A 5 12.16 -6.42 9.81
N ALA A 6 12.87 -6.59 8.68
CA ALA A 6 13.45 -7.87 8.27
C ALA A 6 14.47 -8.43 9.28
N LYS A 7 15.14 -7.58 10.08
CA LYS A 7 16.11 -8.01 11.11
C LYS A 7 15.47 -8.62 12.36
N ARG A 8 14.16 -8.48 12.58
CA ARG A 8 13.50 -8.85 13.84
C ARG A 8 12.47 -9.98 13.70
N ILE A 9 12.17 -10.44 12.48
CA ILE A 9 11.07 -11.37 12.20
C ILE A 9 11.57 -12.47 11.26
N ARG A 10 11.21 -13.73 11.53
CA ARG A 10 11.46 -14.85 10.60
C ARG A 10 10.50 -14.73 9.41
N ILE A 11 11.00 -14.24 8.29
CA ILE A 11 10.26 -14.12 7.03
C ILE A 11 10.43 -15.43 6.23
N ASP A 12 9.34 -16.03 5.78
CA ASP A 12 9.37 -17.11 4.79
C ASP A 12 9.67 -16.50 3.41
N VAL A 13 10.90 -16.68 2.96
CA VAL A 13 11.40 -16.10 1.71
C VAL A 13 10.62 -16.61 0.51
N SER A 14 10.17 -17.87 0.51
CA SER A 14 9.41 -18.44 -0.61
C SER A 14 8.06 -17.75 -0.76
N LEU A 15 7.35 -17.56 0.36
CA LEU A 15 6.06 -16.85 0.36
C LEU A 15 6.24 -15.37 0.00
N LEU A 16 7.27 -14.73 0.54
CA LEU A 16 7.56 -13.33 0.23
C LEU A 16 7.82 -13.16 -1.28
N LEU A 17 8.65 -14.03 -1.86
CA LEU A 17 9.06 -13.92 -3.26
C LEU A 17 7.89 -14.16 -4.21
N ILE A 18 7.07 -15.20 -3.97
CA ILE A 18 5.90 -15.45 -4.84
C ILE A 18 4.88 -14.31 -4.78
N THR A 19 4.69 -13.74 -3.58
CA THR A 19 3.77 -12.61 -3.39
C THR A 19 4.35 -11.32 -3.99
N ALA A 20 5.65 -11.07 -3.85
CA ALA A 20 6.30 -9.90 -4.40
C ALA A 20 6.31 -9.93 -5.94
N VAL A 21 6.63 -11.07 -6.56
CA VAL A 21 6.64 -11.23 -8.02
C VAL A 21 5.23 -11.07 -8.60
N SER A 22 4.23 -11.73 -8.01
CA SER A 22 2.83 -11.57 -8.44
C SER A 22 2.36 -10.12 -8.30
N SER A 23 2.65 -9.47 -7.18
CA SER A 23 2.31 -8.05 -6.97
C SER A 23 3.03 -7.13 -7.95
N PHE A 24 4.31 -7.39 -8.24
CA PHE A 24 5.10 -6.62 -9.18
C PHE A 24 4.48 -6.67 -10.59
N ILE A 25 4.16 -7.87 -11.08
CA ILE A 25 3.55 -8.06 -12.41
C ILE A 25 2.19 -7.39 -12.46
N ALA A 26 1.34 -7.61 -11.45
CA ALA A 26 0.02 -7.01 -11.41
C ALA A 26 0.06 -5.47 -11.32
N SER A 27 0.97 -4.92 -10.53
CA SER A 27 1.20 -3.48 -10.43
C SER A 27 1.72 -2.88 -11.72
N PHE A 28 2.55 -3.62 -12.48
CA PHE A 28 3.00 -3.18 -13.79
C PHE A 28 1.80 -3.03 -14.73
N VAL A 29 0.94 -4.05 -14.77
CA VAL A 29 -0.28 -4.04 -15.60
C VAL A 29 -1.22 -2.92 -15.15
N GLY A 30 -1.47 -2.77 -13.84
CA GLY A 30 -2.31 -1.71 -13.29
C GLY A 30 -1.81 -0.31 -13.66
N ALA A 31 -0.51 -0.06 -13.50
CA ALA A 31 0.11 1.21 -13.86
C ALA A 31 0.07 1.47 -15.38
N ARG A 32 0.22 0.43 -16.21
CA ARG A 32 0.06 0.58 -17.67
C ARG A 32 -1.37 0.92 -18.04
N ILE A 33 -2.37 0.30 -17.41
CA ILE A 33 -3.77 0.63 -17.72
C ILE A 33 -4.09 2.06 -17.28
N VAL A 34 -3.73 2.45 -16.05
CA VAL A 34 -4.07 3.79 -15.55
C VAL A 34 -3.45 4.90 -16.40
N SER A 35 -2.24 4.67 -16.92
CA SER A 35 -1.55 5.65 -17.77
C SER A 35 -2.18 5.89 -19.14
N ILE A 36 -3.05 4.99 -19.61
CA ILE A 36 -3.75 5.11 -20.90
C ILE A 36 -5.13 5.77 -20.70
N ILE A 37 -5.60 5.88 -19.46
CA ILE A 37 -6.90 6.48 -19.14
C ILE A 37 -6.76 8.01 -19.03
N ASN A 38 -7.70 8.74 -19.61
CA ASN A 38 -7.75 10.21 -19.51
C ASN A 38 -7.92 10.66 -18.04
N SER A 39 -7.15 11.67 -17.66
CA SER A 39 -7.09 12.23 -16.30
C SER A 39 -8.44 12.76 -15.80
N ASP A 40 -9.32 13.23 -16.69
CA ASP A 40 -10.61 13.82 -16.31
C ASP A 40 -11.60 12.77 -15.80
N THR A 41 -11.52 11.54 -16.33
CA THR A 41 -12.28 10.39 -15.83
C THR A 41 -11.66 9.75 -14.59
N LEU A 42 -10.37 9.97 -14.34
CA LEU A 42 -9.63 9.32 -13.26
C LEU A 42 -9.89 9.99 -11.89
N LYS A 43 -9.97 11.33 -11.86
CA LYS A 43 -10.14 12.10 -10.61
C LYS A 43 -11.39 11.72 -9.81
N PRO A 44 -12.60 11.59 -10.42
CA PRO A 44 -13.81 11.22 -9.67
C PRO A 44 -13.76 9.78 -9.14
N LEU A 45 -13.16 8.87 -9.89
CA LEU A 45 -13.00 7.47 -9.51
C LEU A 45 -12.08 7.34 -8.28
N ILE A 46 -10.95 8.05 -8.27
CA ILE A 46 -10.02 8.11 -7.13
C ILE A 46 -10.73 8.66 -5.89
N LEU A 47 -11.53 9.71 -6.04
CA LEU A 47 -12.28 10.31 -4.93
C LEU A 47 -13.26 9.32 -4.28
N ILE A 48 -14.05 8.60 -5.09
CA ILE A 48 -15.01 7.59 -4.58
C ILE A 48 -14.27 6.50 -3.80
N ILE A 49 -13.14 6.01 -4.33
CA ILE A 49 -12.34 4.97 -3.67
C ILE A 49 -11.75 5.47 -2.35
N LEU A 50 -11.21 6.69 -2.31
CA LEU A 50 -10.70 7.28 -1.07
C LEU A 50 -11.79 7.39 0.01
N ILE A 51 -13.01 7.79 -0.37
CA ILE A 51 -14.15 7.86 0.54
C ILE A 51 -14.50 6.46 1.09
N LEU A 52 -14.59 5.44 0.22
CA LEU A 52 -14.86 4.06 0.65
C LEU A 52 -13.80 3.53 1.62
N ILE A 53 -12.52 3.83 1.38
CA ILE A 53 -11.40 3.43 2.26
C ILE A 53 -11.47 4.13 3.61
N ALA A 54 -11.78 5.43 3.60
CA ALA A 54 -11.94 6.22 4.81
C ALA A 54 -13.08 5.68 5.69
N ILE A 55 -14.25 5.43 5.07
CA ILE A 55 -15.42 4.82 5.71
C ILE A 55 -15.03 3.46 6.30
N TYR A 56 -14.46 2.56 5.50
CA TYR A 56 -14.07 1.23 5.96
C TYR A 56 -13.13 1.27 7.17
N THR A 57 -12.13 2.15 7.12
CA THR A 57 -11.12 2.32 8.19
C THR A 57 -11.71 2.98 9.43
N TYR A 58 -12.70 3.85 9.27
CA TYR A 58 -13.42 4.46 10.38
C TYR A 58 -14.28 3.43 11.13
N PHE A 59 -15.05 2.62 10.38
CA PHE A 59 -16.01 1.68 10.95
C PHE A 59 -15.39 0.40 11.53
N LYS A 60 -14.30 -0.12 10.94
CA LYS A 60 -13.62 -1.28 11.53
C LYS A 60 -12.67 -0.85 12.66
N LYS A 61 -13.20 -0.83 13.89
CA LYS A 61 -12.43 -0.50 15.11
C LYS A 61 -11.56 -1.66 15.63
N ASP A 62 -11.86 -2.90 15.25
CA ASP A 62 -11.10 -4.11 15.61
C ASP A 62 -10.51 -4.79 14.37
N LEU A 63 -9.33 -4.34 13.97
CA LEU A 63 -8.54 -4.95 12.91
C LEU A 63 -7.34 -5.63 13.56
N GLY A 64 -7.47 -6.92 13.87
CA GLY A 64 -6.32 -7.75 14.29
C GLY A 64 -6.48 -8.58 15.57
N ALA A 65 -7.67 -8.69 16.16
CA ALA A 65 -7.92 -9.56 17.33
C ALA A 65 -8.24 -11.03 16.96
N LEU A 66 -7.83 -11.50 15.77
CA LEU A 66 -8.12 -12.86 15.33
C LEU A 66 -6.89 -13.75 15.53
N LYS A 67 -7.11 -14.89 16.21
CA LYS A 67 -6.11 -15.94 16.42
C LYS A 67 -5.48 -16.37 15.10
N THR A 68 -4.17 -16.57 15.15
CA THR A 68 -3.32 -17.10 14.08
C THR A 68 -3.95 -18.35 13.48
N LYS A 69 -4.25 -18.33 12.17
CA LYS A 69 -4.68 -19.54 11.45
C LYS A 69 -3.44 -20.32 11.05
N GLU A 70 -3.33 -21.56 11.49
CA GLU A 70 -2.29 -22.46 10.98
C GLU A 70 -2.69 -22.97 9.58
N LEU A 71 -2.17 -22.30 8.55
CA LEU A 71 -2.33 -22.71 7.16
C LEU A 71 -1.14 -23.54 6.70
N SER A 72 -1.41 -24.61 5.95
CA SER A 72 -0.38 -25.33 5.19
C SER A 72 0.38 -24.40 4.26
N LYS A 73 1.69 -24.63 4.09
CA LYS A 73 2.59 -23.84 3.22
C LYS A 73 2.05 -23.68 1.79
N ARG A 74 1.42 -24.73 1.23
CA ARG A 74 0.80 -24.68 -0.11
C ARG A 74 -0.37 -23.69 -0.18
N LYS A 75 -1.23 -23.67 0.85
CA LYS A 75 -2.35 -22.73 0.94
C LYS A 75 -1.85 -21.29 1.12
N GLN A 76 -0.82 -21.09 1.95
CA GLN A 76 -0.20 -19.78 2.11
C GLN A 76 0.35 -19.23 0.79
N MET A 77 1.02 -20.07 -0.02
CA MET A 77 1.53 -19.66 -1.33
C MET A 77 0.43 -19.25 -2.30
N ILE A 78 -0.66 -20.02 -2.37
CA ILE A 78 -1.80 -19.74 -3.26
C ILE A 78 -2.52 -18.46 -2.84
N TYR A 79 -2.80 -18.30 -1.55
CA TYR A 79 -3.44 -17.10 -1.04
C TYR A 79 -2.52 -15.88 -1.13
N GLY A 80 -1.23 -16.05 -0.84
CA GLY A 80 -0.21 -15.01 -0.99
C GLY A 80 -0.14 -14.51 -2.43
N SER A 81 -0.01 -15.40 -3.42
CA SER A 81 0.02 -15.00 -4.83
C SER A 81 -1.28 -14.33 -5.29
N SER A 82 -2.43 -14.84 -4.85
CA SER A 82 -3.75 -14.26 -5.18
C SER A 82 -3.91 -12.85 -4.61
N LEU A 83 -3.53 -12.67 -3.34
CA LEU A 83 -3.51 -11.35 -2.69
C LEU A 83 -2.52 -10.41 -3.37
N GLY A 84 -1.35 -10.93 -3.74
CA GLY A 84 -0.34 -10.16 -4.46
C GLY A 84 -0.86 -9.64 -5.80
N LEU A 85 -1.53 -10.48 -6.59
CA LEU A 85 -2.16 -10.06 -7.84
C LEU A 85 -3.21 -8.97 -7.63
N LEU A 86 -4.17 -9.20 -6.72
CA LEU A 86 -5.29 -8.27 -6.52
C LEU A 86 -4.82 -6.92 -5.97
N ILE A 87 -4.01 -6.96 -4.91
CA ILE A 87 -3.57 -5.74 -4.22
C ILE A 87 -2.46 -5.05 -5.01
N GLY A 88 -1.57 -5.80 -5.67
CA GLY A 88 -0.57 -5.25 -6.57
C GLY A 88 -1.19 -4.51 -7.75
N PHE A 89 -2.23 -5.07 -8.38
CA PHE A 89 -2.98 -4.37 -9.42
C PHE A 89 -3.58 -3.06 -8.89
N TYR A 90 -4.25 -3.12 -7.74
CA TYR A 90 -4.81 -1.95 -7.07
C TYR A 90 -3.73 -0.89 -6.77
N ASP A 91 -2.55 -1.31 -6.32
CA ASP A 91 -1.45 -0.40 -6.01
C ASP A 91 -0.92 0.31 -7.25
N GLY A 92 -0.69 -0.44 -8.33
CA GLY A 92 -0.23 0.13 -9.59
C GLY A 92 -1.26 1.05 -10.25
N PHE A 93 -2.55 0.76 -10.07
CA PHE A 93 -3.63 1.55 -10.67
C PHE A 93 -3.97 2.80 -9.85
N PHE A 94 -4.17 2.64 -8.53
CA PHE A 94 -4.59 3.72 -7.64
C PHE A 94 -3.48 4.16 -6.70
N GLY A 95 -2.93 3.23 -5.89
CA GLY A 95 -1.84 3.48 -4.94
C GLY A 95 -2.19 3.86 -3.48
N PRO A 96 -3.28 4.58 -3.12
CA PRO A 96 -3.50 5.00 -1.74
C PRO A 96 -3.99 3.84 -0.87
N GLY A 97 -3.43 3.72 0.33
CA GLY A 97 -3.88 2.74 1.33
C GLY A 97 -3.41 1.29 1.10
N THR A 98 -2.64 1.00 0.05
CA THR A 98 -2.14 -0.34 -0.27
C THR A 98 -1.42 -1.00 0.89
N GLY A 99 -0.56 -0.27 1.61
CA GLY A 99 0.14 -0.79 2.78
C GLY A 99 -0.83 -1.34 3.83
N SER A 100 -1.92 -0.62 4.12
CA SER A 100 -2.95 -1.05 5.07
C SER A 100 -3.73 -2.26 4.55
N PHE A 101 -4.04 -2.30 3.25
CA PHE A 101 -4.71 -3.43 2.62
C PHE A 101 -3.88 -4.70 2.63
N LEU A 102 -2.57 -4.60 2.34
CA LEU A 102 -1.63 -5.72 2.43
C LEU A 102 -1.58 -6.25 3.86
N VAL A 103 -1.40 -5.37 4.86
CA VAL A 103 -1.37 -5.78 6.27
C VAL A 103 -2.66 -6.48 6.65
N LEU A 104 -3.80 -5.89 6.34
CA LEU A 104 -5.10 -6.46 6.69
C LEU A 104 -5.33 -7.81 6.02
N SER A 105 -4.98 -7.92 4.74
CA SER A 105 -5.19 -9.15 3.98
C SER A 105 -4.31 -10.28 4.52
N PHE A 106 -3.05 -10.01 4.88
CA PHE A 106 -2.21 -11.01 5.52
C PHE A 106 -2.71 -11.41 6.91
N VAL A 107 -3.23 -10.47 7.69
CA VAL A 107 -3.83 -10.79 9.00
C VAL A 107 -5.09 -11.66 8.84
N VAL A 108 -6.01 -11.29 7.96
CA VAL A 108 -7.32 -11.95 7.82
C VAL A 108 -7.24 -13.27 7.07
N VAL A 109 -6.46 -13.31 5.98
CA VAL A 109 -6.42 -14.45 5.05
C VAL A 109 -5.30 -15.41 5.44
N LEU A 110 -4.10 -14.91 5.73
CA LEU A 110 -2.96 -15.76 6.11
C LEU A 110 -2.85 -16.00 7.61
N GLY A 111 -3.63 -15.28 8.42
CA GLY A 111 -3.58 -15.40 9.88
C GLY A 111 -2.29 -14.84 10.48
N PHE A 112 -1.60 -13.93 9.78
CA PHE A 112 -0.36 -13.36 10.28
C PHE A 112 -0.61 -12.42 11.45
N GLU A 113 0.33 -12.39 12.39
CA GLU A 113 0.39 -11.32 13.37
C GLU A 113 0.60 -9.98 12.66
N PHE A 114 0.01 -8.91 13.20
CA PHE A 114 0.05 -7.57 12.59
C PHE A 114 1.48 -7.09 12.31
N VAL A 115 2.43 -7.43 13.18
CA VAL A 115 3.86 -7.07 13.04
C VAL A 115 4.49 -7.80 11.85
N THR A 116 4.26 -9.11 11.72
CA THR A 116 4.71 -9.93 10.59
C THR A 116 4.05 -9.45 9.29
N ALA A 117 2.73 -9.25 9.29
CA ALA A 117 2.00 -8.70 8.14
C ALA A 117 2.54 -7.33 7.70
N SER A 118 2.86 -6.45 8.66
CA SER A 118 3.47 -5.13 8.40
C SER A 118 4.85 -5.22 7.75
N ALA A 119 5.65 -6.22 8.11
CA ALA A 119 6.95 -6.45 7.49
C ALA A 119 6.80 -6.88 6.02
N TYR A 120 5.94 -7.87 5.74
CA TYR A 120 5.65 -8.32 4.37
C TYR A 120 5.08 -7.18 3.52
N ALA A 121 4.08 -6.48 4.04
CA ALA A 121 3.43 -5.36 3.35
C ALA A 121 4.45 -4.29 2.91
N LYS A 122 5.38 -3.90 3.78
CA LYS A 122 6.41 -2.90 3.45
C LYS A 122 7.37 -3.36 2.35
N ILE A 123 7.74 -4.65 2.35
CA ILE A 123 8.64 -5.19 1.32
C ILE A 123 7.89 -5.27 -0.02
N ILE A 124 6.70 -5.86 -0.03
CA ILE A 124 5.90 -6.02 -1.25
C ILE A 124 5.54 -4.67 -1.85
N ASN A 125 5.16 -3.70 -1.01
CA ASN A 125 4.88 -2.33 -1.45
C ASN A 125 6.11 -1.67 -2.11
N CYS A 126 7.33 -2.05 -1.71
CA CYS A 126 8.53 -1.57 -2.40
C CYS A 126 8.60 -2.12 -3.84
N PHE A 127 8.26 -3.40 -4.04
CA PHE A 127 8.26 -4.02 -5.37
C PHE A 127 7.19 -3.42 -6.28
N THR A 128 5.97 -3.22 -5.79
CA THR A 128 4.89 -2.60 -6.57
C THR A 128 5.20 -1.16 -6.93
N ASN A 129 5.74 -0.36 -6.01
CA ASN A 129 6.17 1.01 -6.31
C ASN A 129 7.30 1.06 -7.34
N ILE A 130 8.29 0.16 -7.26
CA ILE A 130 9.34 0.05 -8.30
C ILE A 130 8.71 -0.31 -9.66
N SER A 131 7.76 -1.24 -9.66
CA SER A 131 7.04 -1.65 -10.88
C SER A 131 6.30 -0.48 -11.54
N ALA A 132 5.52 0.27 -10.76
CA ALA A 132 4.81 1.45 -11.24
C ALA A 132 5.78 2.54 -11.73
N LEU A 133 6.88 2.78 -11.00
CA LEU A 133 7.92 3.72 -11.40
C LEU A 133 8.52 3.38 -12.78
N LEU A 134 8.81 2.10 -13.04
CA LEU A 134 9.34 1.66 -14.34
C LEU A 134 8.34 1.96 -15.47
N VAL A 135 7.05 1.79 -15.22
CA VAL A 135 6.00 2.14 -16.19
C VAL A 135 5.99 3.63 -16.49
N PHE A 136 5.94 4.48 -15.47
CA PHE A 136 5.88 5.93 -15.67
C PHE A 136 7.15 6.50 -16.30
N ILE A 137 8.34 5.98 -15.94
CA ILE A 137 9.60 6.35 -16.60
C ILE A 137 9.57 5.97 -18.08
N SER A 138 9.08 4.77 -18.42
CA SER A 138 9.01 4.30 -19.82
C SER A 138 8.11 5.16 -20.73
N GLN A 139 7.24 5.98 -20.15
CA GLN A 139 6.30 6.85 -20.86
C GLN A 139 6.83 8.26 -21.08
N GLY A 140 8.02 8.60 -20.56
CA GLY A 140 8.67 9.89 -20.80
C GLY A 140 8.03 11.11 -20.10
N ASN A 141 6.88 10.96 -19.46
CA ASN A 141 6.20 12.03 -18.74
C ASN A 141 6.68 12.15 -17.28
N TYR A 142 7.96 12.50 -17.06
CA TYR A 142 8.47 12.74 -15.71
C TYR A 142 9.15 14.11 -15.58
N LEU A 143 8.77 14.84 -14.54
CA LEU A 143 9.45 16.07 -14.12
C LEU A 143 10.52 15.68 -13.11
N LEU A 144 11.75 15.46 -13.60
CA LEU A 144 12.85 14.90 -12.80
C LEU A 144 13.12 15.68 -11.51
N GLU A 145 13.07 17.01 -11.57
CA GLU A 145 13.28 17.89 -10.41
C GLU A 145 12.23 17.63 -9.31
N ILE A 146 10.95 17.57 -9.71
CA ILE A 146 9.84 17.28 -8.78
C ILE A 146 9.94 15.85 -8.25
N ALA A 147 10.29 14.90 -9.11
CA ALA A 147 10.46 13.49 -8.72
C ALA A 147 11.55 13.31 -7.65
N ILE A 148 12.70 13.98 -7.80
CA ILE A 148 13.79 13.94 -6.81
C ILE A 148 13.34 14.57 -5.49
N LEU A 149 12.69 15.74 -5.53
CA LEU A 149 12.18 16.41 -4.34
C LEU A 149 11.15 15.55 -3.59
N MET A 150 10.24 14.91 -4.33
CA MET A 150 9.26 13.98 -3.78
C MET A 150 9.94 12.75 -3.18
N ALA A 151 10.95 12.18 -3.83
CA ALA A 151 11.69 11.04 -3.32
C ALA A 151 12.39 11.35 -1.99
N ILE A 152 13.10 12.48 -1.91
CA ILE A 152 13.77 12.92 -0.67
C ILE A 152 12.74 13.14 0.45
N SER A 153 11.66 13.86 0.15
CA SER A 153 10.58 14.13 1.12
C SER A 153 9.92 12.85 1.61
N ASN A 154 9.71 11.87 0.72
CA ASN A 154 9.14 10.57 1.05
C ASN A 154 10.07 9.76 1.97
N ILE A 155 11.38 9.74 1.68
CA ILE A 155 12.37 9.06 2.52
C ILE A 155 12.39 9.66 3.93
N ILE A 156 12.47 10.99 4.03
CA ILE A 156 12.48 11.69 5.33
C ILE A 156 11.18 11.41 6.09
N GLY A 157 10.03 11.59 5.46
CA GLY A 157 8.72 11.34 6.06
C GLY A 157 8.53 9.89 6.51
N ASN A 158 9.02 8.93 5.74
CA ASN A 158 8.93 7.50 6.07
C ASN A 158 9.82 7.14 7.27
N VAL A 159 11.04 7.70 7.36
CA VAL A 159 11.93 7.49 8.53
C VAL A 159 11.30 8.07 9.79
N ILE A 160 10.83 9.33 9.75
CA ILE A 160 10.21 10.00 10.90
C ILE A 160 8.91 9.29 11.29
N GLY A 161 8.03 9.02 10.33
CA GLY A 161 6.75 8.37 10.55
C GLY A 161 6.87 6.94 11.08
N ALA A 162 7.81 6.14 10.56
CA ALA A 162 8.07 4.79 11.06
C ALA A 162 8.59 4.81 12.51
N ASN A 163 9.52 5.72 12.83
CA ASN A 163 10.04 5.88 14.19
C ASN A 163 8.95 6.34 15.17
N MET A 164 8.07 7.25 14.77
CA MET A 164 6.97 7.73 15.59
C MET A 164 5.89 6.65 15.82
N ALA A 165 5.55 5.88 14.78
CA ALA A 165 4.61 4.77 14.87
C ALA A 165 5.09 3.70 15.86
N LEU A 166 6.39 3.36 15.82
CA LEU A 166 7.00 2.40 16.75
C LEU A 166 6.99 2.91 18.21
N LYS A 167 7.12 4.21 18.43
CA LYS A 167 7.16 4.81 19.78
C LYS A 167 5.77 5.04 20.40
N ARG A 168 4.75 5.37 19.59
CA ARG A 168 3.43 5.83 20.09
C ARG A 168 2.28 4.85 19.89
N GLY A 169 2.53 3.72 19.23
CA GLY A 169 1.56 2.63 19.07
C GLY A 169 0.44 2.92 18.06
N ASN A 170 -0.48 1.95 17.92
CA ASN A 170 -1.48 1.90 16.85
C ASN A 170 -2.50 3.06 16.88
N ALA A 171 -2.91 3.49 18.08
CA ALA A 171 -3.90 4.57 18.23
C ALA A 171 -3.39 5.91 17.64
N PHE A 172 -2.11 6.23 17.84
CA PHE A 172 -1.49 7.43 17.29
C PHE A 172 -1.44 7.41 15.75
N VAL A 173 -1.06 6.27 15.18
CA VAL A 173 -1.00 6.07 13.71
C VAL A 173 -2.38 6.30 13.09
N ARG A 174 -3.44 5.80 13.73
CA ARG A 174 -4.81 5.95 13.26
C ARG A 174 -5.26 7.41 13.19
N ILE A 175 -4.95 8.21 14.21
CA ILE A 175 -5.32 9.63 14.24
C ILE A 175 -4.65 10.38 13.09
N ILE A 176 -3.33 10.19 12.90
CA ILE A 176 -2.57 10.83 11.83
C ILE A 176 -3.11 10.42 10.46
N PHE A 177 -3.40 9.14 10.25
CA PHE A 177 -3.98 8.65 9.00
C PHE A 177 -5.30 9.34 8.66
N LEU A 178 -6.22 9.44 9.62
CA LEU A 178 -7.51 10.10 9.43
C LEU A 178 -7.36 11.59 9.10
N ILE A 179 -6.43 12.30 9.73
CA ILE A 179 -6.14 13.71 9.42
C ILE A 179 -5.65 13.85 7.96
N ILE A 180 -4.67 13.05 7.55
CA ILE A 180 -4.09 13.11 6.20
C ILE A 180 -5.15 12.78 5.14
N VAL A 181 -5.93 11.72 5.34
CA VAL A 181 -7.00 11.34 4.41
C VAL A 181 -8.06 12.42 4.31
N SER A 182 -8.45 13.03 5.43
CA SER A 182 -9.41 14.15 5.43
C SER A 182 -8.88 15.34 4.62
N LEU A 183 -7.61 15.70 4.81
CA LEU A 183 -6.95 16.76 4.04
C LEU A 183 -6.89 16.42 2.54
N MET A 184 -6.59 15.17 2.18
CA MET A 184 -6.60 14.72 0.79
C MET A 184 -7.99 14.81 0.18
N ILE A 185 -9.03 14.38 0.89
CA ILE A 185 -10.43 14.49 0.43
C ILE A 185 -10.80 15.95 0.19
N ILE A 186 -10.49 16.85 1.14
CA ILE A 186 -10.76 18.28 0.98
C ILE A 186 -10.05 18.85 -0.25
N ARG A 187 -8.77 18.50 -0.46
CA ARG A 187 -8.00 18.98 -1.60
C ARG A 187 -8.50 18.43 -2.93
N TYR A 188 -8.80 17.14 -3.01
CA TYR A 188 -9.37 16.55 -4.22
C TYR A 188 -10.77 17.10 -4.51
N ALA A 189 -11.59 17.32 -3.49
CA ALA A 189 -12.90 17.96 -3.66
C ALA A 189 -12.74 19.38 -4.23
N TYR A 190 -11.78 20.16 -3.72
CA TYR A 190 -11.48 21.48 -4.28
C TYR A 190 -11.05 21.41 -5.76
N ASP A 191 -10.17 20.47 -6.11
CA ASP A 191 -9.70 20.25 -7.49
C ASP A 191 -10.77 19.66 -8.43
N VAL A 192 -11.91 19.20 -7.92
CA VAL A 192 -13.03 18.67 -8.72
C VAL A 192 -14.17 19.68 -8.84
N PHE A 193 -14.44 20.48 -7.79
CA PHE A 193 -15.57 21.41 -7.76
C PHE A 193 -15.22 22.85 -8.13
N TYR A 194 -13.97 23.28 -7.94
CA TYR A 194 -13.56 24.67 -8.11
C TYR A 194 -12.46 24.89 -9.17
N LYS A 195 -11.97 23.83 -9.81
CA LYS A 195 -10.94 23.91 -10.85
C LYS A 195 -11.14 22.90 -11.98
#